data_AF-A0A2P1ERC0-F1
#
_entry.id   AF-A0A2P1ERC0-F1
#
_cell.length_a   1.000
_cell.length_b   1.000
_cell.length_c   1.000
_cell.angle_alpha   90.00
_cell.angle_beta   90.00
_cell.angle_gamma   90.00
#
_symmetry.space_group_name_H-M   'P 1'
#
loop_
_entity.id
_entity.type
_entity.pdbx_description
1 polymer ?
#
loop_
_entity_poly.entity_id
_entity_poly.type
_entity_poly.pdbx_seq_one_letter_code
_entity_poly.pdbx_strand_id
1 'polypeptide(L)'
;MIKECCDGMGDVSEKHGGGPAVPEKAVRFSFTVMSVSIQAEDEQEEVTIFTEPKPNSELSCKPLCLMFVDESDHETLTAVLGPIVAERNAMKESRLILSMGGMPRSFRFHFRGTGYDEKMVREMEGLEASGSTYICTLCDSSRAEAAQNMVLHSITRSHDENLERYEIWRTNPFSESVDELRDRVKGVSAKPFLETQPTLDALHCDIGNATEFYKIFQDEIGEVYKNPNPSREERRSWRAALDKQLRK
;
A
#
# COMPACT_ATOMS: atom_id res chain seq x y z
N MET A 1 -7.66 -7.45 -16.70
CA MET A 1 -7.04 -6.72 -15.57
C MET A 1 -6.93 -7.63 -14.35
N ILE A 2 -5.78 -7.64 -13.68
CA ILE A 2 -5.53 -8.38 -12.44
C ILE A 2 -5.24 -7.38 -11.32
N LYS A 3 -5.98 -7.46 -10.21
CA LYS A 3 -5.67 -6.76 -8.96
C LYS A 3 -4.75 -7.64 -8.12
N GLU A 4 -3.61 -7.09 -7.73
CA GLU A 4 -2.65 -7.74 -6.83
C GLU A 4 -2.76 -7.12 -5.42
N CYS A 5 -2.60 -7.97 -4.41
CA CYS A 5 -2.70 -7.59 -2.99
C CYS A 5 -1.65 -8.33 -2.17
N CYS A 6 -1.08 -7.67 -1.18
CA CYS A 6 -0.18 -8.27 -0.19
C CYS A 6 -0.43 -7.62 1.15
N ASP A 7 -0.57 -8.43 2.18
CA ASP A 7 -0.91 -7.96 3.53
C ASP A 7 -0.19 -8.79 4.59
N GLY A 8 0.23 -8.13 5.65
CA GLY A 8 0.87 -8.71 6.83
C GLY A 8 -0.16 -9.07 7.89
N MET A 9 0.03 -10.20 8.55
CA MET A 9 -0.82 -10.69 9.62
C MET A 9 0.03 -10.98 10.86
N GLY A 10 -0.29 -10.29 11.96
CA GLY A 10 0.29 -10.55 13.27
C GLY A 10 -0.40 -11.70 14.02
N ASP A 11 0.10 -12.00 15.21
CA ASP A 11 -0.48 -12.94 16.17
C ASP A 11 -0.74 -14.37 15.61
N VAL A 12 0.21 -14.86 14.79
CA VAL A 12 0.14 -16.19 14.20
C VAL A 12 1.02 -17.15 15.01
N SER A 13 0.42 -17.86 15.98
CA SER A 13 1.19 -18.70 16.92
C SER A 13 2.06 -19.75 16.23
N GLU A 14 3.33 -19.81 16.65
CA GLU A 14 4.26 -20.84 16.21
C GLU A 14 3.82 -22.21 16.73
N LYS A 15 4.00 -23.25 15.90
CA LYS A 15 3.73 -24.64 16.32
C LYS A 15 5.02 -25.28 16.83
N HIS A 16 4.88 -26.13 17.84
CA HIS A 16 5.91 -27.11 18.16
C HIS A 16 6.20 -27.99 16.92
N GLY A 17 7.46 -28.35 16.71
CA GLY A 17 7.86 -29.18 15.58
C GLY A 17 9.37 -29.43 15.55
N GLY A 18 9.84 -30.13 14.51
CA GLY A 18 11.26 -30.41 14.29
C GLY A 18 11.96 -29.40 13.38
N GLY A 19 11.26 -28.33 12.97
CA GLY A 19 11.72 -27.36 11.97
C GLY A 19 12.23 -26.06 12.59
N PRO A 20 12.94 -25.23 11.81
CA PRO A 20 13.59 -24.03 12.31
C PRO A 20 12.58 -23.11 12.99
N ALA A 21 13.06 -22.33 13.96
CA ALA A 21 12.25 -21.30 14.57
C ALA A 21 11.75 -20.31 13.49
N VAL A 22 10.47 -20.00 13.52
CA VAL A 22 9.81 -19.08 12.59
C VAL A 22 9.11 -17.95 13.36
N PRO A 23 8.97 -16.75 12.77
CA PRO A 23 8.28 -15.66 13.43
C PRO A 23 6.78 -15.96 13.61
N GLU A 24 6.17 -15.39 14.66
CA GLU A 24 4.72 -15.46 14.90
C GLU A 24 3.92 -14.45 14.06
N LYS A 25 4.38 -14.22 12.82
CA LYS A 25 3.80 -13.33 11.83
C LYS A 25 3.76 -14.04 10.48
N ALA A 26 2.79 -13.69 9.66
CA ALA A 26 2.66 -14.22 8.32
C ALA A 26 2.42 -13.09 7.32
N VAL A 27 2.88 -13.27 6.09
CA VAL A 27 2.54 -12.42 4.96
C VAL A 27 1.80 -13.27 3.92
N ARG A 28 0.76 -12.70 3.32
CA ARG A 28 -0.03 -13.36 2.28
C ARG A 28 -0.09 -12.50 1.03
N PHE A 29 0.45 -13.04 -0.06
CA PHE A 29 0.32 -12.47 -1.39
C PHE A 29 -0.83 -13.15 -2.15
N SER A 30 -1.70 -12.37 -2.77
CA SER A 30 -2.90 -12.85 -3.46
C SER A 30 -3.25 -12.00 -4.67
N PHE A 31 -4.09 -12.52 -5.56
CA PHE A 31 -4.58 -11.76 -6.71
C PHE A 31 -6.04 -12.05 -7.01
N THR A 32 -6.69 -11.15 -7.75
CA THR A 32 -8.07 -11.28 -8.24
C THR A 32 -8.12 -10.88 -9.71
N VAL A 33 -8.80 -11.68 -10.53
CA VAL A 33 -9.10 -11.29 -11.92
C VAL A 33 -10.27 -10.33 -11.89
N MET A 34 -10.01 -9.04 -12.11
CA MET A 34 -11.01 -7.98 -11.99
C MET A 34 -11.91 -7.88 -13.21
N SER A 35 -11.31 -7.98 -14.39
CA SER A 35 -12.03 -7.91 -15.65
C SER A 35 -11.28 -8.64 -16.77
N VAL A 36 -12.03 -9.09 -17.77
CA VAL A 36 -11.51 -9.55 -19.05
C VAL A 36 -12.23 -8.78 -20.12
N SER A 37 -11.47 -8.28 -21.08
CA SER A 37 -11.96 -7.46 -22.18
C SER A 37 -11.29 -7.88 -23.47
N ILE A 38 -11.90 -7.53 -24.60
CA ILE A 38 -11.40 -7.79 -25.94
C ILE A 38 -11.33 -6.47 -26.70
N GLN A 39 -10.23 -6.27 -27.43
CA GLN A 39 -10.08 -5.21 -28.40
C GLN A 39 -9.82 -5.88 -29.76
N ALA A 40 -10.75 -5.73 -30.69
CA ALA A 40 -10.58 -6.22 -32.06
C ALA A 40 -9.58 -5.32 -32.82
N GLU A 41 -8.86 -5.87 -33.79
CA GLU A 41 -7.81 -5.13 -34.53
C GLU A 41 -8.36 -3.88 -35.25
N ASP A 42 -9.64 -3.90 -35.64
CA ASP A 42 -10.28 -2.83 -36.41
C ASP A 42 -11.14 -1.87 -35.55
N GLU A 43 -11.25 -2.11 -34.24
CA GLU A 43 -12.09 -1.31 -33.34
C GLU A 43 -11.23 -0.57 -32.31
N GLN A 44 -11.49 0.74 -32.16
CA GLN A 44 -10.80 1.55 -31.15
C GLN A 44 -11.31 1.29 -29.73
N GLU A 45 -12.54 0.78 -29.58
CA GLU A 45 -13.16 0.57 -28.27
C GLU A 45 -12.92 -0.84 -27.73
N GLU A 46 -12.56 -0.91 -26.45
CA GLU A 46 -12.41 -2.16 -25.71
C GLU A 46 -13.77 -2.63 -25.19
N VAL A 47 -14.17 -3.85 -25.56
CA VAL A 47 -15.42 -4.47 -25.10
C VAL A 47 -15.14 -5.36 -23.90
N THR A 48 -15.75 -5.05 -22.76
CA THR A 48 -15.60 -5.86 -21.54
C THR A 48 -16.50 -7.09 -21.59
N ILE A 49 -15.92 -8.29 -21.50
CA ILE A 49 -16.65 -9.57 -21.53
C ILE A 49 -16.91 -10.15 -20.13
N PHE A 50 -16.10 -9.75 -19.15
CA PHE A 50 -16.26 -10.16 -17.77
C PHE A 50 -15.80 -9.04 -16.85
N THR A 51 -16.56 -8.82 -15.79
CA THR A 51 -16.18 -7.99 -14.64
C THR A 51 -16.56 -8.75 -13.38
N GLU A 52 -15.65 -8.83 -12.42
CA GLU A 52 -15.92 -9.46 -11.13
C GLU A 52 -17.03 -8.69 -10.39
N PRO A 53 -18.20 -9.29 -10.14
CA PRO A 53 -19.32 -8.59 -9.52
C PRO A 53 -19.09 -8.23 -8.05
N LYS A 54 -18.23 -8.97 -7.34
CA LYS A 54 -17.95 -8.76 -5.91
C LYS A 54 -16.44 -8.77 -5.65
N PRO A 55 -15.70 -7.74 -6.10
CA PRO A 55 -14.23 -7.72 -6.03
C PRO A 55 -13.67 -7.68 -4.60
N ASN A 56 -14.51 -7.35 -3.61
CA ASN A 56 -14.15 -7.35 -2.19
C ASN A 56 -14.57 -8.64 -1.47
N SER A 57 -15.09 -9.65 -2.19
CA SER A 57 -15.34 -10.97 -1.58
C SER A 57 -14.04 -11.74 -1.46
N GLU A 58 -13.88 -12.40 -0.33
CA GLU A 58 -12.87 -13.43 -0.09
C GLU A 58 -12.94 -14.57 -1.12
N LEU A 59 -14.10 -14.83 -1.74
CA LEU A 59 -14.29 -15.89 -2.72
C LEU A 59 -13.58 -15.61 -4.06
N SER A 60 -13.41 -14.33 -4.41
CA SER A 60 -12.70 -13.93 -5.63
C SER A 60 -11.19 -13.81 -5.45
N CYS A 61 -10.72 -13.71 -4.20
CA CYS A 61 -9.33 -13.50 -3.85
C CYS A 61 -8.55 -14.83 -3.83
N LYS A 62 -7.66 -15.00 -4.81
CA LYS A 62 -6.88 -16.24 -4.99
C LYS A 62 -5.52 -16.11 -4.29
N PRO A 63 -5.21 -16.96 -3.29
CA PRO A 63 -3.89 -16.95 -2.66
C PRO A 63 -2.83 -17.45 -3.66
N LEU A 64 -1.67 -16.78 -3.67
CA LEU A 64 -0.54 -17.13 -4.52
C LEU A 64 0.70 -17.51 -3.71
N CYS A 65 1.01 -16.75 -2.65
CA CYS A 65 2.15 -17.02 -1.78
C CYS A 65 1.76 -16.84 -0.30
N LEU A 66 2.19 -17.79 0.54
CA LEU A 66 1.99 -17.80 1.98
C LEU A 66 3.34 -17.99 2.64
N MET A 67 3.69 -17.10 3.58
CA MET A 67 5.00 -17.12 4.22
C MET A 67 4.90 -16.72 5.69
N PHE A 68 5.69 -17.35 6.56
CA PHE A 68 5.89 -16.93 7.95
C PHE A 68 7.06 -15.95 7.99
N VAL A 69 6.77 -14.67 7.77
CA VAL A 69 7.74 -13.58 7.66
C VAL A 69 7.14 -12.36 8.34
N ASP A 70 7.97 -11.55 8.97
CA ASP A 70 7.57 -10.21 9.41
C ASP A 70 7.63 -9.27 8.20
N GLU A 71 6.55 -8.57 7.87
CA GLU A 71 6.55 -7.58 6.78
C GLU A 71 7.60 -6.48 6.95
N SER A 72 8.09 -6.27 8.18
CA SER A 72 9.16 -5.30 8.47
C SER A 72 10.57 -5.88 8.30
N ASP A 73 10.71 -7.19 8.05
CA ASP A 73 11.97 -7.83 7.66
C ASP A 73 12.11 -7.80 6.14
N HIS A 74 12.66 -6.70 5.65
CA HIS A 74 12.86 -6.43 4.23
C HIS A 74 13.70 -7.50 3.52
N GLU A 75 14.72 -8.04 4.19
CA GLU A 75 15.65 -9.01 3.58
C GLU A 75 14.92 -10.30 3.23
N THR A 76 14.20 -10.88 4.21
CA THR A 76 13.45 -12.11 4.00
C THR A 76 12.27 -11.89 3.06
N LEU A 77 11.56 -10.77 3.21
CA LEU A 77 10.38 -10.47 2.40
C LEU A 77 10.74 -10.35 0.91
N THR A 78 11.77 -9.59 0.57
CA THR A 78 12.22 -9.43 -0.82
C THR A 78 12.85 -10.70 -1.37
N ALA A 79 13.55 -11.50 -0.55
CA ALA A 79 14.07 -12.79 -0.97
C ALA A 79 12.95 -13.76 -1.39
N VAL A 80 11.83 -13.79 -0.64
CA VAL A 80 10.69 -14.67 -0.95
C VAL A 80 9.86 -14.13 -2.12
N LEU A 81 9.60 -12.82 -2.17
CA LEU A 81 8.78 -12.21 -3.21
C LEU A 81 9.54 -11.98 -4.53
N GLY A 82 10.87 -11.99 -4.53
CA GLY A 82 11.71 -11.71 -5.70
C GLY A 82 11.33 -12.49 -6.96
N PRO A 83 11.18 -13.83 -6.89
CA PRO A 83 10.73 -14.63 -8.02
C PRO A 83 9.34 -14.22 -8.55
N ILE A 84 8.40 -13.89 -7.65
CA ILE A 84 7.04 -13.47 -8.05
C ILE A 84 7.09 -12.14 -8.81
N VAL A 85 7.90 -11.17 -8.33
CA VAL A 85 8.08 -9.88 -9.02
C VAL A 85 8.74 -10.08 -10.39
N ALA A 86 9.73 -10.97 -10.48
CA ALA A 86 10.40 -11.29 -11.74
C ALA A 86 9.43 -11.91 -12.77
N GLU A 87 8.60 -12.88 -12.35
CA GLU A 87 7.58 -13.49 -13.21
C GLU A 87 6.53 -12.47 -13.63
N ARG A 88 6.03 -11.66 -12.69
CA ARG A 88 5.08 -10.56 -12.96
C ARG A 88 5.62 -9.63 -14.05
N ASN A 89 6.87 -9.21 -13.94
CA ASN A 89 7.48 -8.30 -14.92
C ASN A 89 7.67 -8.96 -16.29
N ALA A 90 8.08 -10.24 -16.34
CA ALA A 90 8.15 -10.99 -17.60
C ALA A 90 6.75 -11.19 -18.25
N MET A 91 5.70 -11.32 -17.44
CA MET A 91 4.32 -11.48 -17.90
C MET A 91 3.74 -10.21 -18.54
N LYS A 92 4.24 -9.02 -18.20
CA LYS A 92 3.77 -7.76 -18.82
C LYS A 92 4.07 -7.69 -20.31
N GLU A 93 5.23 -8.20 -20.72
CA GLU A 93 5.72 -8.14 -22.11
C GLU A 93 5.34 -9.38 -22.94
N SER A 94 4.69 -10.37 -22.33
CA SER A 94 4.33 -11.63 -23.00
C SER A 94 2.83 -11.77 -23.22
N ARG A 95 2.48 -12.71 -24.10
CA ARG A 95 1.10 -13.11 -24.38
C ARG A 95 0.91 -14.57 -24.00
N LEU A 96 -0.09 -14.86 -23.17
CA LEU A 96 -0.47 -16.22 -22.86
C LEU A 96 -1.37 -16.77 -23.98
N ILE A 97 -1.06 -17.96 -24.50
CA ILE A 97 -1.90 -18.66 -25.46
C ILE A 97 -2.56 -19.85 -24.74
N LEU A 98 -3.89 -19.87 -24.71
CA LEU A 98 -4.68 -20.91 -24.07
C LEU A 98 -5.77 -21.43 -25.01
N SER A 99 -5.94 -22.75 -25.09
CA SER A 99 -7.04 -23.34 -25.84
C SER A 99 -8.34 -23.26 -25.04
N MET A 100 -9.31 -22.48 -25.53
CA MET A 100 -10.61 -22.27 -24.88
C MET A 100 -11.73 -22.39 -25.91
N GLY A 101 -12.74 -23.21 -25.60
CA GLY A 101 -13.84 -23.47 -26.54
C GLY A 101 -13.38 -24.11 -27.86
N GLY A 102 -12.30 -24.90 -27.82
CA GLY A 102 -11.72 -25.55 -28.99
C GLY A 102 -10.83 -24.67 -29.88
N MET A 103 -10.59 -23.40 -29.51
CA MET A 103 -9.75 -22.48 -30.27
C MET A 103 -8.62 -21.89 -29.42
N PRO A 104 -7.41 -21.69 -29.97
CA PRO A 104 -6.36 -20.95 -29.28
C PRO A 104 -6.77 -19.48 -29.13
N ARG A 105 -6.69 -18.96 -27.91
CA ARG A 105 -6.95 -17.57 -27.55
C ARG A 105 -5.68 -16.96 -26.97
N SER A 106 -5.43 -15.70 -27.30
CA SER A 106 -4.25 -14.96 -26.83
C SER A 106 -4.67 -13.90 -25.81
N PHE A 107 -3.99 -13.85 -24.67
CA PHE A 107 -4.27 -12.95 -23.55
C PHE A 107 -3.06 -12.07 -23.24
N ARG A 108 -3.33 -10.81 -22.92
CA ARG A 108 -2.36 -9.89 -22.30
C ARG A 108 -2.78 -9.63 -20.86
N PHE A 109 -1.81 -9.45 -19.96
CA PHE A 109 -2.08 -9.16 -18.56
C PHE A 109 -1.79 -7.70 -18.23
N HIS A 110 -2.69 -7.09 -17.47
CA HIS A 110 -2.52 -5.76 -16.90
C HIS A 110 -2.63 -5.89 -15.40
N PHE A 111 -1.49 -5.83 -14.72
CA PHE A 111 -1.39 -5.91 -13.27
C PHE A 111 -1.62 -4.55 -12.63
N ARG A 112 -2.41 -4.51 -11.57
CA ARG A 112 -2.71 -3.33 -10.76
C ARG A 112 -2.51 -3.68 -9.29
N GLY A 113 -1.33 -3.38 -8.77
CA GLY A 113 -1.00 -3.53 -7.36
C GLY A 113 -1.70 -2.46 -6.53
N THR A 114 -2.89 -2.77 -6.00
CA THR A 114 -3.78 -1.78 -5.34
C THR A 114 -4.30 -2.24 -3.99
N GLY A 115 -4.11 -3.51 -3.61
CA GLY A 115 -4.53 -4.03 -2.31
C GLY A 115 -3.38 -4.10 -1.33
N TYR A 116 -2.75 -2.95 -1.06
CA TYR A 116 -1.67 -2.79 -0.09
C TYR A 116 -2.06 -1.68 0.88
N ASP A 117 -1.79 -1.86 2.17
CA ASP A 117 -1.91 -0.76 3.12
C ASP A 117 -0.78 0.27 2.91
N GLU A 118 -0.90 1.47 3.50
CA GLU A 118 0.09 2.53 3.28
C GLU A 118 1.49 2.11 3.76
N LYS A 119 1.56 1.32 4.84
CA LYS A 119 2.82 0.84 5.41
C LYS A 119 3.56 -0.04 4.40
N MET A 120 2.87 -1.03 3.81
CA MET A 120 3.42 -1.92 2.79
C MET A 120 3.79 -1.15 1.53
N VAL A 121 2.97 -0.19 1.08
CA VAL A 121 3.32 0.66 -0.09
C VAL A 121 4.63 1.40 0.16
N ARG A 122 4.80 2.03 1.32
CA ARG A 122 6.01 2.77 1.65
C ARG A 122 7.24 1.87 1.66
N GLU A 123 7.13 0.69 2.27
CA GLU A 123 8.22 -0.29 2.30
C GLU A 123 8.61 -0.77 0.90
N MET A 124 7.62 -1.10 0.05
CA MET A 124 7.83 -1.63 -1.30
C MET A 124 8.31 -0.57 -2.31
N GLU A 125 7.93 0.68 -2.12
CA GLU A 125 8.33 1.83 -2.96
C GLU A 125 9.50 2.63 -2.37
N GLY A 126 10.15 2.13 -1.31
CA GLY A 126 11.36 2.73 -0.73
C GLY A 126 11.18 4.11 -0.08
N LEU A 127 9.95 4.40 0.35
CA LEU A 127 9.59 5.65 1.02
C LEU A 127 9.84 5.55 2.53
N GLU A 128 10.17 6.66 3.16
CA GLU A 128 10.15 6.74 4.62
C GLU A 128 8.77 6.39 5.21
N ALA A 129 8.76 5.81 6.42
CA ALA A 129 7.56 5.35 7.11
C ALA A 129 6.50 6.46 7.35
N SER A 130 5.25 6.07 7.65
CA SER A 130 4.06 6.95 7.73
C SER A 130 4.15 8.11 8.74
N GLY A 131 5.14 8.10 9.65
CA GLY A 131 5.43 9.21 10.56
C GLY A 131 6.26 10.35 9.97
N SER A 132 6.74 10.21 8.72
CA SER A 132 7.63 11.17 8.06
C SER A 132 7.01 12.58 7.89
N THR A 133 7.88 13.55 7.60
CA THR A 133 7.52 14.86 7.07
C THR A 133 6.89 14.75 5.67
N TYR A 134 7.25 13.74 4.86
CA TYR A 134 6.65 13.48 3.55
C TYR A 134 5.48 12.49 3.71
N ILE A 135 4.27 13.06 3.77
CA ILE A 135 3.08 12.33 4.21
C ILE A 135 2.34 11.60 3.10
N CYS A 136 2.61 11.91 1.82
CA CYS A 136 1.86 11.34 0.71
C CYS A 136 2.70 10.28 -0.03
N THR A 137 2.05 9.19 -0.42
CA THR A 137 2.63 8.19 -1.34
C THR A 137 2.47 8.61 -2.81
N LEU A 138 1.63 9.62 -3.10
CA LEU A 138 1.24 10.04 -4.45
C LEU A 138 1.84 11.39 -4.87
N CYS A 139 2.13 12.28 -3.92
CA CYS A 139 2.71 13.61 -4.19
C CYS A 139 3.88 13.91 -3.24
N ASP A 140 4.53 15.06 -3.47
CA ASP A 140 5.77 15.43 -2.75
C ASP A 140 5.58 16.41 -1.60
N SER A 141 4.33 16.79 -1.31
CA SER A 141 4.03 17.76 -0.28
C SER A 141 4.45 17.28 1.11
N SER A 142 5.09 18.18 1.85
CA SER A 142 5.38 18.00 3.26
C SER A 142 4.11 18.14 4.12
N ARG A 143 4.19 17.66 5.36
CA ARG A 143 3.13 17.82 6.38
C ARG A 143 2.72 19.28 6.58
N ALA A 144 3.69 20.19 6.61
CA ALA A 144 3.43 21.61 6.83
C ALA A 144 2.75 22.26 5.61
N GLU A 145 3.20 21.94 4.40
CA GLU A 145 2.60 22.45 3.16
C GLU A 145 1.17 21.93 2.97
N ALA A 146 0.94 20.63 3.22
CA ALA A 146 -0.38 20.02 3.12
C ALA A 146 -1.37 20.57 4.18
N ALA A 147 -0.89 21.02 5.34
CA ALA A 147 -1.72 21.70 6.34
C ALA A 147 -2.13 23.12 5.89
N GLN A 148 -1.30 23.80 5.09
CA GLN A 148 -1.60 25.13 4.56
C GLN A 148 -2.54 25.07 3.33
N ASN A 149 -2.34 24.08 2.46
CA ASN A 149 -3.19 23.83 1.30
C ASN A 149 -3.62 22.37 1.29
N MET A 150 -4.88 22.11 1.61
CA MET A 150 -5.37 20.74 1.82
C MET A 150 -5.93 20.07 0.55
N VAL A 151 -6.37 20.84 -0.45
CA VAL A 151 -7.22 20.32 -1.54
C VAL A 151 -6.61 20.44 -2.93
N LEU A 152 -5.55 21.23 -3.09
CA LEU A 152 -4.92 21.45 -4.39
C LEU A 152 -3.54 20.81 -4.43
N HIS A 153 -3.53 19.55 -4.86
CA HIS A 153 -2.35 18.71 -5.06
C HIS A 153 -2.48 17.93 -6.37
N SER A 154 -1.35 17.55 -6.96
CA SER A 154 -1.29 16.68 -8.13
C SER A 154 -0.50 15.41 -7.81
N ILE A 155 -0.90 14.28 -8.42
CA ILE A 155 -0.11 13.04 -8.36
C ILE A 155 1.17 13.26 -9.17
N THR A 156 2.31 13.06 -8.52
CA THR A 156 3.65 13.18 -9.14
C THR A 156 4.40 11.87 -9.07
N ARG A 157 4.36 11.18 -7.92
CA ARG A 157 5.15 9.97 -7.68
C ARG A 157 4.73 8.81 -8.55
N SER A 158 5.73 8.07 -9.02
CA SER A 158 5.58 6.80 -9.73
C SER A 158 6.76 5.88 -9.41
N HIS A 159 6.63 4.59 -9.73
CA HIS A 159 7.68 3.61 -9.47
C HIS A 159 9.00 3.95 -10.16
N ASP A 160 8.94 4.31 -11.45
CA ASP A 160 10.13 4.66 -12.24
C ASP A 160 10.82 5.91 -11.68
N GLU A 161 10.03 6.92 -11.30
CA GLU A 161 10.58 8.12 -10.66
C GLU A 161 11.23 7.81 -9.30
N ASN A 162 10.62 6.93 -8.50
CA ASN A 162 11.21 6.52 -7.22
C ASN A 162 12.54 5.78 -7.42
N LEU A 163 12.67 4.95 -8.46
CA LEU A 163 13.94 4.30 -8.80
C LEU A 163 15.02 5.34 -9.16
N GLU A 164 14.69 6.35 -9.94
CA GLU A 164 15.60 7.45 -10.29
C GLU A 164 16.00 8.27 -9.05
N ARG A 165 15.02 8.62 -8.20
CA ARG A 165 15.25 9.33 -6.94
C ARG A 165 16.17 8.55 -6.01
N TYR A 166 16.00 7.23 -5.93
CA TYR A 166 16.89 6.38 -5.15
C TYR A 166 18.33 6.40 -5.70
N GLU A 167 18.53 6.40 -7.01
CA GLU A 167 19.88 6.49 -7.57
C GLU A 167 20.54 7.85 -7.26
N ILE A 168 19.77 8.94 -7.22
CA ILE A 168 20.25 10.25 -6.73
C ILE A 168 20.63 10.17 -5.26
N TRP A 169 19.78 9.59 -4.41
CA TRP A 169 20.05 9.38 -2.98
C TRP A 169 21.35 8.58 -2.76
N ARG A 170 21.50 7.45 -3.46
CA ARG A 170 22.64 6.54 -3.30
C ARG A 170 23.95 7.14 -3.81
N THR A 171 23.91 7.88 -4.92
CA THR A 171 25.13 8.42 -5.56
C THR A 171 25.51 9.80 -5.06
N ASN A 172 24.56 10.56 -4.50
CA ASN A 172 24.72 11.95 -4.07
C ASN A 172 25.57 12.79 -5.05
N PRO A 173 25.13 12.94 -6.31
CA PRO A 173 25.94 13.54 -7.36
C PRO A 173 26.24 15.03 -7.10
N PHE A 174 25.45 15.68 -6.25
CA PHE A 174 25.59 17.09 -5.87
C PHE A 174 26.39 17.30 -4.57
N SER A 175 26.84 16.22 -3.92
CA SER A 175 27.56 16.25 -2.64
C SER A 175 26.83 17.06 -1.55
N GLU A 176 25.51 16.93 -1.51
CA GLU A 176 24.64 17.60 -0.55
C GLU A 176 24.78 16.99 0.85
N SER A 177 24.45 17.76 1.87
CA SER A 177 24.26 17.22 3.22
C SER A 177 23.06 16.26 3.25
N VAL A 178 22.96 15.44 4.30
CA VAL A 178 21.88 14.45 4.42
C VAL A 178 20.48 15.08 4.38
N ASP A 179 20.30 16.24 5.01
CA ASP A 179 19.00 16.91 5.07
C ASP A 179 18.61 17.54 3.72
N GLU A 180 19.58 18.15 3.02
CA GLU A 180 19.39 18.70 1.68
C GLU A 180 19.10 17.58 0.66
N LEU A 181 19.85 16.48 0.72
CA LEU A 181 19.65 15.33 -0.17
C LEU A 181 18.30 14.67 0.08
N ARG A 182 17.92 14.50 1.36
CA ARG A 182 16.59 13.98 1.76
C ARG A 182 15.47 14.85 1.21
N ASP A 183 15.62 16.17 1.23
CA ASP A 183 14.64 17.06 0.61
C ASP A 183 14.63 16.97 -0.90
N ARG A 184 15.79 16.86 -1.56
CA ARG A 184 15.88 16.68 -3.00
C ARG A 184 15.12 15.44 -3.48
N VAL A 185 15.29 14.32 -2.79
CA VAL A 185 14.64 13.04 -3.16
C VAL A 185 13.27 12.85 -2.51
N LYS A 186 12.80 13.83 -1.75
CA LYS A 186 11.48 13.85 -1.07
C LYS A 186 11.23 12.61 -0.22
N GLY A 187 12.26 12.15 0.49
CA GLY A 187 12.17 11.02 1.43
C GLY A 187 12.15 9.63 0.78
N VAL A 188 12.64 9.48 -0.46
CA VAL A 188 13.02 8.17 -1.02
C VAL A 188 14.42 7.82 -0.53
N SER A 189 14.53 6.82 0.35
CA SER A 189 15.82 6.47 1.00
C SER A 189 16.19 5.00 0.87
N ALA A 190 15.28 4.17 0.36
CA ALA A 190 15.52 2.77 0.01
C ALA A 190 15.17 2.54 -1.47
N LYS A 191 15.68 1.45 -2.05
CA LYS A 191 15.41 1.11 -3.45
C LYS A 191 14.01 0.51 -3.56
N PRO A 192 13.11 1.06 -4.40
CA PRO A 192 11.84 0.42 -4.72
C PRO A 192 12.05 -1.01 -5.23
N PHE A 193 11.22 -1.93 -4.77
CA PHE A 193 11.32 -3.36 -5.09
C PHE A 193 10.14 -3.86 -5.94
N LEU A 194 8.92 -3.42 -5.63
CA LEU A 194 7.69 -3.85 -6.30
C LEU A 194 6.88 -2.62 -6.72
N GLU A 195 6.61 -2.51 -8.02
CA GLU A 195 5.76 -1.45 -8.57
C GLU A 195 4.33 -1.56 -8.03
N THR A 196 3.86 -0.46 -7.46
CA THR A 196 2.49 -0.27 -6.99
C THR A 196 1.75 0.75 -7.87
N GLN A 197 0.43 0.59 -7.99
CA GLN A 197 -0.38 1.58 -8.67
C GLN A 197 -0.56 2.80 -7.74
N PRO A 198 -0.31 4.05 -8.19
CA PRO A 198 -0.60 5.24 -7.41
C PRO A 198 -2.12 5.35 -7.20
N THR A 199 -2.58 4.96 -6.01
CA THR A 199 -3.99 4.92 -5.60
C THR A 199 -4.11 5.01 -4.07
N LEU A 200 -5.33 4.97 -3.56
CA LEU A 200 -5.63 4.94 -2.12
C LEU A 200 -6.38 3.67 -1.77
N ASP A 201 -6.02 3.02 -0.67
CA ASP A 201 -6.81 1.94 -0.11
C ASP A 201 -8.02 2.48 0.63
N ALA A 202 -9.21 2.04 0.20
CA ALA A 202 -10.47 2.52 0.74
C ALA A 202 -10.66 2.12 2.21
N LEU A 203 -10.25 0.90 2.60
CA LEU A 203 -10.47 0.39 3.95
C LEU A 203 -9.64 1.14 4.98
N HIS A 204 -8.33 1.23 4.78
CA HIS A 204 -7.46 1.93 5.73
C HIS A 204 -7.69 3.45 5.72
N CYS A 205 -8.11 4.03 4.59
CA CYS A 205 -8.55 5.43 4.56
C CYS A 205 -9.77 5.68 5.45
N ASP A 206 -10.79 4.81 5.38
CA ASP A 206 -11.99 4.92 6.21
C ASP A 206 -11.66 4.76 7.70
N ILE A 207 -10.89 3.72 8.06
CA ILE A 207 -10.44 3.48 9.45
C ILE A 207 -9.62 4.67 9.98
N GLY A 208 -8.70 5.20 9.17
CA GLY A 208 -7.87 6.34 9.54
C GLY A 208 -8.70 7.60 9.79
N ASN A 209 -9.63 7.92 8.89
CA ASN A 209 -10.55 9.04 9.05
C ASN A 209 -11.44 8.86 10.28
N ALA A 210 -12.09 7.71 10.44
CA ALA A 210 -12.94 7.42 11.60
C ALA A 210 -12.17 7.57 12.94
N THR A 211 -10.91 7.14 12.97
CA THR A 211 -10.02 7.30 14.14
C THR A 211 -9.73 8.78 14.41
N GLU A 212 -9.54 9.60 13.38
CA GLU A 212 -9.32 11.04 13.55
C GLU A 212 -10.59 11.74 14.07
N PHE A 213 -11.76 11.40 13.53
CA PHE A 213 -13.04 11.89 14.07
C PHE A 213 -13.26 11.46 15.52
N TYR A 214 -12.87 10.24 15.89
CA TYR A 214 -12.92 9.77 17.27
C TYR A 214 -12.03 10.60 18.22
N LYS A 215 -10.88 11.11 17.75
CA LYS A 215 -10.05 12.06 18.52
C LYS A 215 -10.72 13.43 18.62
N ILE A 216 -11.27 13.95 17.52
CA ILE A 216 -12.00 15.22 17.50
C ILE A 216 -13.14 15.16 18.53
N PHE A 217 -13.94 14.09 18.56
CA PHE A 217 -15.01 13.96 19.56
C PHE A 217 -14.51 13.95 21.00
N GLN A 218 -13.36 13.31 21.29
CA GLN A 218 -12.75 13.36 22.61
C GLN A 218 -12.33 14.79 22.99
N ASP A 219 -11.70 15.50 22.06
CA ASP A 219 -11.20 16.86 22.28
C ASP A 219 -12.34 17.88 22.41
N GLU A 220 -13.46 17.69 21.70
CA GLU A 220 -14.68 18.51 21.81
C GLU A 220 -15.39 18.33 23.16
N ILE A 221 -15.44 17.10 23.70
CA ILE A 221 -15.96 16.85 25.07
C ILE A 221 -15.14 17.61 26.11
N GLY A 222 -13.83 17.69 25.90
CA GLY A 222 -12.90 18.37 26.79
C GLY A 222 -12.77 19.87 26.59
N GLU A 223 -13.43 20.44 25.57
CA GLU A 223 -13.23 21.81 25.12
C GLU A 223 -11.74 22.20 25.00
N VAL A 224 -10.92 21.34 24.37
CA VAL A 224 -9.45 21.51 24.30
C VAL A 224 -9.03 22.84 23.66
N TYR A 225 -9.89 23.43 22.82
CA TYR A 225 -9.68 24.78 22.29
C TYR A 225 -9.61 25.89 23.36
N LYS A 226 -10.21 25.67 24.55
CA LYS A 226 -10.11 26.58 25.72
C LYS A 226 -8.94 26.24 26.63
N ASN A 227 -8.65 24.95 26.81
CA ASN A 227 -7.52 24.49 27.61
C ASN A 227 -6.57 23.63 26.75
N PRO A 228 -5.53 24.24 26.16
CA PRO A 228 -4.72 23.58 25.13
C PRO A 228 -3.82 22.46 25.68
N ASN A 229 -3.55 22.45 26.98
CA ASN A 229 -2.64 21.50 27.62
C ASN A 229 -3.34 20.67 28.72
N PRO A 230 -4.33 19.83 28.38
CA PRO A 230 -4.99 18.99 29.37
C PRO A 230 -4.10 17.85 29.82
N SER A 231 -4.27 17.42 31.06
CA SER A 231 -3.57 16.29 31.64
C SER A 231 -4.00 14.96 31.01
N ARG A 232 -3.17 13.93 31.20
CA ARG A 232 -3.47 12.57 30.73
C ARG A 232 -4.72 11.99 31.41
N GLU A 233 -4.98 12.36 32.65
CA GLU A 233 -6.15 11.90 33.41
C GLU A 233 -7.45 12.50 32.86
N GLU A 234 -7.45 13.81 32.56
CA GLU A 234 -8.58 14.47 31.90
C GLU A 234 -8.91 13.85 30.55
N ARG A 235 -7.90 13.66 29.69
CA ARG A 235 -8.08 12.98 28.39
C ARG A 235 -8.66 11.57 28.54
N ARG A 236 -8.23 10.82 29.58
CA ARG A 236 -8.78 9.47 29.86
C ARG A 236 -10.25 9.55 30.30
N SER A 237 -10.61 10.56 31.08
CA SER A 237 -12.00 10.81 31.51
C SER A 237 -12.91 11.12 30.32
N TRP A 238 -12.48 11.99 29.40
CA TRP A 238 -13.25 12.34 28.20
C TRP A 238 -13.46 11.15 27.27
N ARG A 239 -12.43 10.32 27.09
CA ARG A 239 -12.56 9.05 26.35
C ARG A 239 -13.59 8.12 26.96
N ALA A 240 -13.52 7.91 28.28
CA ALA A 240 -14.48 7.06 28.99
C ALA A 240 -15.92 7.61 28.88
N ALA A 241 -16.09 8.94 28.90
CA ALA A 241 -17.38 9.57 28.68
C ALA A 241 -17.90 9.36 27.25
N LEU A 242 -17.06 9.52 26.23
CA LEU A 242 -17.40 9.25 24.83
C LEU A 242 -17.81 7.80 24.63
N ASP A 243 -17.00 6.85 25.09
CA ASP A 243 -17.25 5.41 24.96
C ASP A 243 -18.57 5.00 25.63
N LYS A 244 -18.89 5.63 26.77
CA LYS A 244 -20.15 5.41 27.47
C LYS A 244 -21.35 5.93 26.66
N GLN A 245 -21.23 7.08 25.99
CA GLN A 245 -22.29 7.62 25.16
C GLN A 245 -22.49 6.81 23.88
N LEU A 246 -21.42 6.39 23.20
CA LEU A 246 -21.50 5.56 22.00
C LEU A 246 -22.13 4.18 22.24
N ARG A 247 -22.07 3.67 23.47
CA ARG A 247 -22.67 2.39 23.86
C ARG A 247 -24.17 2.48 24.20
N LYS A 248 -24.65 3.66 24.58
CA LYS A 248 -26.01 3.86 25.07
C LYS A 248 -27.04 3.70 23.95
#